data_AF-A0A3D3GXS7-F1
#
_entry.id   AF-A0A3D3GXS7-F1
#
_cell.length_a   1.000
_cell.length_b   1.000
_cell.length_c   1.000
_cell.angle_alpha   90.00
_cell.angle_beta   90.00
_cell.angle_gamma   90.00
#
_symmetry.space_group_name_H-M   'P 1'
#
loop_
_entity.id
_entity.type
_entity.pdbx_description
1 polymer ?
#
loop_
_entity_poly.entity_id
_entity_poly.type
_entity_poly.pdbx_seq_one_letter_code
_entity_poly.pdbx_strand_id
1 'polypeptide(L)'
;MNTFFKTTPHLPYLFILSLFTLVLSGCSTLVNKESKQLIQQTPEQRISSLQQLQHWKIIGKIGYIEKKTRNSATLNWQVNEKNKTQQLNLTTYLGINVLQLDS
;
A
#
# COMPACT_ATOMS: atom_id res chain seq x y z
N MET A 1 -26.68 51.23 26.25
CA MET A 1 -26.53 50.45 27.50
C MET A 1 -25.72 49.22 27.15
N ASN A 2 -24.42 49.27 27.41
CA ASN A 2 -23.46 48.24 27.01
C ASN A 2 -23.40 47.15 28.08
N THR A 3 -23.75 45.92 27.73
CA THR A 3 -23.43 44.76 28.58
C THR A 3 -22.24 44.03 27.99
N PHE A 4 -21.15 44.09 28.75
CA PHE A 4 -19.88 43.41 28.57
C PHE A 4 -20.06 41.90 28.33
N PHE A 5 -19.65 41.40 27.16
CA PHE A 5 -19.34 39.99 26.97
C PHE A 5 -18.04 39.69 27.72
N LYS A 6 -18.14 39.13 28.92
CA LYS A 6 -16.99 38.61 29.67
C LYS A 6 -16.57 37.29 29.00
N THR A 7 -15.71 37.38 27.98
CA THR A 7 -15.09 36.20 27.37
C THR A 7 -14.23 35.51 28.41
N THR A 8 -14.65 34.32 28.82
CA THR A 8 -13.87 33.49 29.70
C THR A 8 -12.62 32.96 28.97
N PRO A 9 -11.43 32.98 29.59
CA PRO A 9 -10.16 32.69 28.92
C PRO A 9 -10.00 31.23 28.45
N HIS A 10 -10.93 30.35 28.80
CA HIS A 10 -10.97 28.94 28.41
C HIS A 10 -11.64 28.68 27.05
N LEU A 11 -12.40 29.64 26.53
CA LEU A 11 -13.09 29.52 25.24
C LEU A 11 -12.14 29.25 24.05
N PRO A 12 -10.97 29.93 23.90
CA PRO A 12 -10.04 29.62 22.82
C PRO A 12 -9.36 28.25 23.00
N TYR A 13 -9.13 27.81 24.24
CA TYR A 13 -8.54 26.51 24.54
C TYR A 13 -9.48 25.35 24.16
N LEU A 14 -10.78 25.49 24.47
CA LEU A 14 -11.80 24.52 24.07
C LEU A 14 -11.93 24.43 22.54
N PHE A 15 -11.78 25.56 21.83
CA PHE A 15 -11.82 25.57 20.37
C PHE A 15 -10.61 24.85 19.75
N ILE A 16 -9.40 25.08 20.27
CA ILE A 16 -8.19 24.37 19.83
C ILE A 16 -8.28 22.88 20.14
N LEU A 17 -8.79 22.51 21.32
CA LEU A 17 -9.00 21.11 21.70
C LEU A 17 -9.99 20.41 20.76
N SER A 18 -11.10 21.08 20.42
CA SER A 18 -12.10 20.57 19.47
C SER A 18 -11.49 20.36 18.07
N LEU A 19 -10.67 21.29 17.61
CA LEU A 19 -9.99 21.18 16.31
C LEU A 19 -8.99 20.02 16.31
N PHE A 20 -8.23 19.86 17.40
CA PHE A 20 -7.27 18.77 17.57
C PHE A 20 -7.98 17.41 17.53
N THR A 21 -9.11 17.24 18.24
CA THR A 21 -9.88 15.98 18.20
C THR A 21 -10.44 15.65 16.81
N LEU A 22 -10.76 16.66 16.00
CA LEU A 22 -11.22 16.46 14.61
C LEU A 22 -10.11 15.96 13.69
N VAL A 23 -8.87 16.38 13.91
CA VAL A 23 -7.72 15.92 13.12
C VAL A 23 -7.33 14.48 13.49
N LEU A 24 -7.51 14.08 14.75
CA LEU A 24 -7.19 12.72 15.20
C LEU A 24 -8.20 11.66 14.73
N SER A 25 -9.47 12.02 14.46
CA SER A 25 -10.49 11.07 14.01
C SER A 25 -10.30 10.60 12.56
N GLY A 26 -9.56 11.33 11.72
CA GLY A 26 -9.27 10.92 10.34
C GLY A 26 -8.36 9.69 10.23
N CYS A 27 -7.59 9.38 11.29
CA CYS A 27 -6.62 8.27 11.27
C CYS A 27 -7.25 6.90 11.60
N SER A 28 -8.50 6.85 12.08
CA SER A 28 -9.19 5.58 12.42
C SER A 28 -10.10 5.06 11.31
N THR A 29 -10.22 5.77 10.19
CA THR A 29 -10.94 5.29 9.00
C THR A 29 -10.12 4.21 8.30
N LEU A 30 -10.10 3.03 8.91
CA LEU A 30 -9.65 1.81 8.25
C LEU A 30 -10.60 1.58 7.08
N VAL A 31 -10.08 1.67 5.85
CA VAL A 31 -10.79 1.15 4.67
C VAL A 31 -11.08 -0.31 5.00
N ASN A 32 -12.35 -0.62 5.24
CA ASN A 32 -12.84 -1.98 5.33
C ASN A 32 -12.56 -2.59 3.96
N LYS A 33 -11.40 -3.23 3.81
CA LYS A 33 -11.14 -4.10 2.68
C LYS A 33 -12.13 -5.22 2.87
N GLU A 34 -13.28 -5.11 2.21
CA GLU A 34 -14.25 -6.18 2.14
C GLU A 34 -13.48 -7.48 1.98
N SER A 35 -13.76 -8.43 2.87
CA SER A 35 -13.26 -9.79 2.76
C SER A 35 -13.52 -10.22 1.33
N LYS A 36 -12.46 -10.25 0.50
CA LYS A 36 -12.62 -10.57 -0.91
C LYS A 36 -13.31 -11.92 -0.95
N GLN A 37 -14.57 -11.94 -1.41
CA GLN A 37 -15.30 -13.18 -1.58
C GLN A 37 -14.39 -14.15 -2.32
N LEU A 38 -14.22 -15.35 -1.77
CA LEU A 38 -13.43 -16.39 -2.41
C LEU A 38 -14.08 -16.65 -3.77
N ILE A 39 -13.39 -16.21 -4.82
CA ILE A 39 -13.85 -16.39 -6.18
C ILE A 39 -13.85 -17.90 -6.44
N GLN A 40 -15.04 -18.49 -6.55
CA GLN A 40 -15.19 -19.89 -6.92
C GLN A 40 -14.91 -20.02 -8.42
N GLN A 41 -13.67 -20.32 -8.76
CA GLN A 41 -13.19 -20.55 -10.12
C GLN A 41 -12.44 -21.87 -10.18
N THR A 42 -12.61 -22.61 -11.28
CA THR A 42 -11.75 -23.76 -11.56
C THR A 42 -10.32 -23.28 -11.92
N PRO A 43 -9.29 -24.14 -11.78
CA PRO A 43 -7.93 -23.80 -12.20
C PRO A 43 -7.85 -23.31 -13.66
N GLU A 44 -8.63 -23.90 -14.57
CA GLU A 44 -8.64 -23.57 -16.00
C GLU A 44 -9.23 -22.19 -16.24
N GLN A 45 -10.36 -21.87 -15.58
CA GLN A 45 -10.99 -20.55 -15.65
C GLN A 45 -10.04 -19.46 -15.13
N ARG A 46 -9.31 -19.77 -14.05
CA ARG A 46 -8.30 -18.86 -13.49
C ARG A 46 -7.15 -18.64 -14.46
N ILE A 47 -6.61 -19.71 -15.05
CA ILE A 47 -5.51 -19.61 -16.03
C ILE A 47 -5.96 -18.76 -17.23
N SER A 48 -7.14 -19.04 -17.79
CA SER A 48 -7.70 -18.27 -18.91
C SER A 48 -7.84 -16.77 -18.56
N SER A 49 -8.35 -16.47 -17.37
CA SER A 49 -8.47 -15.07 -16.90
C SER A 49 -7.11 -14.39 -16.75
N LEU A 50 -6.10 -15.10 -16.23
CA LEU A 50 -4.75 -14.56 -16.07
C LEU A 50 -4.05 -14.36 -17.43
N GLN A 51 -4.28 -15.25 -18.40
CA GLN A 51 -3.72 -15.13 -19.76
C GLN A 51 -4.22 -13.89 -20.52
N GLN A 52 -5.38 -13.34 -20.14
CA GLN A 52 -5.91 -12.11 -20.73
C GLN A 52 -5.25 -10.83 -20.19
N LEU A 53 -4.47 -10.92 -19.10
CA LEU A 53 -3.81 -9.76 -18.50
C LEU A 53 -2.68 -9.25 -19.39
N GLN A 54 -2.82 -8.03 -19.87
CA GLN A 54 -1.81 -7.37 -20.73
C GLN A 54 -0.79 -6.55 -19.94
N HIS A 55 -1.17 -6.13 -18.73
CA HIS A 55 -0.34 -5.37 -17.81
C HIS A 55 -0.55 -5.93 -16.43
N TRP A 56 0.53 -6.33 -15.77
CA TRP A 56 0.45 -6.89 -14.45
C TRP A 56 1.66 -6.49 -13.61
N LYS A 57 1.48 -6.52 -12.29
CA LYS A 57 2.48 -6.13 -11.32
C LYS A 57 2.46 -7.08 -10.13
N ILE A 58 3.64 -7.52 -9.71
CA ILE A 58 3.85 -8.31 -8.49
C ILE A 58 4.67 -7.48 -7.52
N ILE A 59 4.14 -7.25 -6.32
CA ILE A 59 4.84 -6.62 -5.21
C ILE A 59 4.82 -7.58 -4.02
N GLY A 60 5.97 -7.84 -3.41
CA GLY A 60 6.03 -8.74 -2.27
C GLY A 60 7.41 -8.87 -1.68
N LYS A 61 7.61 -9.91 -0.87
CA LYS A 61 8.91 -10.33 -0.38
C LYS A 61 9.25 -11.67 -1.01
N ILE A 62 10.47 -11.80 -1.52
CA ILE A 62 11.02 -13.06 -2.04
C ILE A 62 12.17 -13.50 -1.14
N GLY A 63 12.16 -14.77 -0.76
CA GLY A 63 13.29 -15.41 -0.10
C GLY A 63 14.03 -16.31 -1.09
N TYR A 64 15.35 -16.25 -1.12
CA TYR A 64 16.17 -17.17 -1.92
C TYR A 64 17.28 -17.76 -1.06
N ILE A 65 17.63 -19.01 -1.35
CA ILE A 65 18.66 -19.74 -0.63
C ILE A 65 19.79 -19.98 -1.62
N GLU A 66 20.98 -19.48 -1.31
CA GLU A 66 22.19 -19.71 -2.07
C GLU A 66 23.17 -20.47 -1.19
N LYS A 67 23.58 -21.68 -1.60
CA LYS A 67 24.52 -22.60 -0.92
C LYS A 67 24.45 -22.66 0.62
N LYS A 68 24.88 -21.61 1.33
CA LYS A 68 24.91 -21.51 2.80
C LYS A 68 24.20 -20.27 3.37
N THR A 69 23.62 -19.39 2.54
CA THR A 69 23.00 -18.13 2.94
C THR A 69 21.55 -18.08 2.50
N ARG A 70 20.67 -17.72 3.45
CA ARG A 70 19.27 -17.38 3.17
C ARG A 70 19.16 -15.87 3.06
N ASN A 71 18.79 -15.41 1.88
CA ASN A 71 18.61 -14.00 1.58
C ASN A 71 17.13 -13.70 1.39
N SER A 72 16.75 -12.45 1.59
CA SER A 72 15.39 -11.98 1.32
C SER A 72 15.45 -10.58 0.72
N ALA A 73 14.59 -10.33 -0.24
CA ALA A 73 14.46 -9.05 -0.91
C ALA A 73 12.99 -8.66 -1.07
N THR A 74 12.74 -7.38 -1.17
CA THR A 74 11.47 -6.82 -1.63
C THR A 74 11.44 -6.91 -3.15
N LEU A 75 10.44 -7.59 -3.68
CA LEU A 75 10.17 -7.79 -5.10
C LEU A 75 9.23 -6.69 -5.59
N ASN A 76 9.61 -6.06 -6.71
CA ASN A 76 8.73 -5.22 -7.52
C ASN A 76 8.94 -5.59 -9.00
N TRP A 77 7.99 -6.33 -9.57
CA TRP A 77 8.04 -6.75 -10.97
C TRP A 77 6.83 -6.19 -11.72
N GLN A 78 7.09 -5.52 -12.83
CA GLN A 78 6.09 -4.91 -13.69
C GLN A 78 6.29 -5.42 -15.11
N VAL A 79 5.22 -5.88 -15.74
CA VAL A 79 5.27 -6.40 -17.11
C VAL A 79 4.17 -5.76 -17.94
N ASN A 80 4.54 -5.40 -19.18
CA ASN A 80 3.66 -4.94 -20.23
C ASN A 80 3.85 -5.87 -21.43
N GLU A 81 2.91 -6.81 -21.59
CA GLU A 81 2.94 -7.83 -22.64
C GLU A 81 2.75 -7.22 -24.03
N LYS A 82 2.01 -6.11 -24.15
CA LYS A 82 1.77 -5.43 -25.43
C LYS A 82 3.07 -4.89 -26.03
N ASN A 83 3.88 -4.25 -25.19
CA ASN A 83 5.15 -3.67 -25.60
C ASN A 83 6.32 -4.65 -25.44
N LYS A 84 6.05 -5.85 -24.91
CA LYS A 84 7.05 -6.86 -24.55
C LYS A 84 8.13 -6.32 -23.60
N THR A 85 7.75 -5.39 -22.72
CA THR A 85 8.67 -4.77 -21.78
C THR A 85 8.44 -5.27 -20.37
N GLN A 86 9.51 -5.42 -19.60
CA GLN A 86 9.43 -5.72 -18.17
C GLN A 86 10.48 -4.95 -17.37
N GLN A 87 10.13 -4.69 -16.11
CA GLN A 87 11.04 -4.15 -15.12
C GLN A 87 10.91 -4.95 -13.82
N LEU A 88 12.00 -5.57 -13.41
CA LEU A 88 12.12 -6.34 -12.20
C LEU A 88 13.17 -5.70 -11.29
N ASN A 89 12.75 -5.29 -10.09
CA ASN A 89 13.60 -4.73 -9.06
C ASN A 89 13.53 -5.57 -7.78
N LEU A 90 14.70 -5.94 -7.27
CA LEU A 90 14.87 -6.55 -5.95
C LEU A 90 15.64 -5.58 -5.06
N THR A 91 15.08 -5.27 -3.89
CA THR A 91 15.71 -4.37 -2.93
C THR A 91 15.82 -5.00 -1.55
N THR A 92 16.85 -4.63 -0.78
CA THR A 92 16.91 -5.01 0.64
C THR A 92 15.84 -4.26 1.43
N TYR A 93 15.64 -4.63 2.70
CA TYR A 93 14.78 -3.87 3.60
C TYR A 93 15.15 -2.37 3.71
N LEU A 94 16.43 -2.05 3.54
CA LEU A 94 16.93 -0.67 3.57
C LEU A 94 16.82 0.05 2.22
N GLY A 95 16.20 -0.58 1.20
CA GLY A 95 16.04 0.00 -0.13
C GLY A 95 17.29 -0.09 -1.01
N ILE A 96 18.31 -0.85 -0.60
CA ILE A 96 19.51 -1.07 -1.42
C ILE A 96 19.13 -1.98 -2.60
N ASN A 97 19.49 -1.60 -3.82
CA ASN A 97 19.23 -2.40 -5.01
C ASN A 97 20.14 -3.64 -5.02
N VAL A 98 19.51 -4.82 -5.02
CA VAL A 98 20.18 -6.14 -5.09
C VAL A 98 20.19 -6.67 -6.51
N LEU A 99 19.14 -6.38 -7.28
CA LEU A 99 19.01 -6.78 -8.67
C LEU A 99 18.03 -5.85 -9.37
N GLN A 100 18.41 -5.44 -10.58
CA GLN A 100 17.54 -4.75 -11.50
C GLN A 100 17.66 -5.41 -12.88
N LEU A 101 16.51 -5.68 -13.49
CA LEU A 101 16.41 -6.19 -14.84
C LEU A 101 15.36 -5.37 -15.59
N ASP A 102 15.75 -4.86 -16.74
CA ASP A 102 14.89 -4.16 -17.69
C ASP A 102 15.05 -4.84 -19.04
N SER A 103 13.95 -5.25 -19.69
CA SER A 103 13.97 -5.83 -21.05
C SER A 103 12.79 -5.36 -21.88
#